data_AF-A0A935ZES2-F1
#
_entry.id   AF-A0A935ZES2-F1
#
_cell.length_a   1.000
_cell.length_b   1.000
_cell.length_c   1.000
_cell.angle_alpha   90.00
_cell.angle_beta   90.00
_cell.angle_gamma   90.00
#
_symmetry.space_group_name_H-M   'P 1'
#
loop_
_entity.id
_entity.type
_entity.pdbx_description
1 polymer ?
#
loop_
_entity_poly.entity_id
_entity_poly.type
_entity_poly.pdbx_seq_one_letter_code
_entity_poly.pdbx_strand_id
1 'polypeptide(L)'
;MTSSRLRVSLLGLLVAACTAAPAAPTTSSSGNGSSSGAATTAAGSSEGHGSADSTGTNDDGVDGSDGDSGTSSGSDSGGVEQHPAVAAFWVAFLAEDYAALPEVIAQLDAAALEHPDDPEIALIRAHANLWRLAEFERDPGQGGAVQAMSAMAAIEAFTTARALAPDDGRIPCWLGIVEINTGTVIGDAAMIAQGHADVDASVESFPEFSLFCRMLEYENEPYDSAEFQLAVDALWQTLDLCFGESVDRQAPELSAYLDQQTDAGPKRVCWNLHPKAVHNWQGFLLHAGDVIAKTGDAEVASILYEDAQLLDWRSWPHQDLVDERLADVVDRAASYADADPMNDAEIGSGVYNCAMCHGE
;
A
#
# COMPACT_ATOMS: atom_id res chain seq x y z
N MET A 1 29.75 6.80 -22.83
CA MET A 1 29.67 6.04 -21.56
C MET A 1 29.12 6.99 -20.52
N THR A 2 27.82 7.25 -20.59
CA THR A 2 27.05 8.13 -19.71
C THR A 2 25.60 7.74 -19.94
N SER A 3 25.12 6.76 -19.18
CA SER A 3 23.75 6.30 -19.18
C SER A 3 23.45 5.81 -17.79
N SER A 4 22.47 6.43 -17.15
CA SER A 4 21.39 5.79 -16.38
C SER A 4 20.90 6.69 -15.24
N ARG A 5 19.72 7.27 -15.51
CA ARG A 5 18.55 7.32 -14.62
C ARG A 5 18.75 7.94 -13.23
N LEU A 6 18.51 9.25 -13.17
CA LEU A 6 17.81 9.87 -12.04
C LEU A 6 16.43 9.20 -11.92
N ARG A 7 16.29 8.16 -11.08
CA ARG A 7 15.00 7.74 -10.51
C ARG A 7 14.82 8.52 -9.21
N VAL A 8 14.41 9.77 -9.35
CA VAL A 8 13.99 10.58 -8.22
C VAL A 8 12.64 10.03 -7.80
N SER A 9 12.59 9.31 -6.67
CA SER A 9 11.39 9.22 -5.83
C SER A 9 10.85 10.63 -5.65
N LEU A 10 9.74 10.93 -6.32
CA LEU A 10 8.77 12.00 -6.03
C LEU A 10 9.22 13.48 -5.89
N LEU A 11 10.49 13.84 -5.75
CA LEU A 11 10.94 15.22 -5.52
C LEU A 11 11.48 15.96 -6.76
N GLY A 12 11.33 15.40 -7.96
CA GLY A 12 12.04 15.85 -9.16
C GLY A 12 11.27 16.76 -10.13
N LEU A 13 9.96 16.97 -9.97
CA LEU A 13 9.14 17.53 -11.06
C LEU A 13 8.14 18.64 -10.68
N LEU A 14 8.54 19.56 -9.79
CA LEU A 14 7.77 20.77 -9.52
C LEU A 14 8.62 22.04 -9.35
N VAL A 15 9.71 22.16 -10.11
CA VAL A 15 10.34 23.47 -10.40
C VAL A 15 10.74 23.53 -11.87
N ALA A 16 9.81 23.99 -12.73
CA ALA A 16 10.05 24.84 -13.90
C ALA A 16 8.94 24.67 -14.96
N ALA A 17 7.97 25.60 -15.01
CA ALA A 17 7.50 26.25 -16.25
C ALA A 17 6.24 27.12 -16.00
N CYS A 18 6.45 28.32 -15.46
CA CYS A 18 5.67 29.50 -15.86
C CYS A 18 6.63 30.70 -15.87
N THR A 19 7.20 30.99 -17.04
CA THR A 19 7.95 32.23 -17.27
C THR A 19 7.02 33.32 -17.81
N ALA A 20 7.02 34.49 -17.17
CA ALA A 20 6.99 35.78 -17.85
C ALA A 20 7.50 36.92 -16.93
N ALA A 21 8.71 37.41 -17.21
CA ALA A 21 9.21 38.74 -16.82
C ALA A 21 8.67 39.80 -17.83
N PRO A 22 8.84 41.15 -17.69
CA PRO A 22 10.04 41.91 -17.27
C PRO A 22 9.69 43.11 -16.32
N ALA A 23 10.53 44.03 -15.82
CA ALA A 23 11.86 44.57 -16.16
C ALA A 23 12.51 45.23 -14.90
N ALA A 24 13.83 45.41 -14.95
CA ALA A 24 14.68 46.17 -14.00
C ALA A 24 14.51 47.71 -14.17
N PRO A 25 15.17 48.65 -13.41
CA PRO A 25 16.60 48.59 -13.00
C PRO A 25 17.06 49.25 -11.66
N THR A 26 18.28 48.85 -11.26
CA THR A 26 19.37 49.61 -10.57
C THR A 26 19.14 50.10 -9.13
N THR A 27 20.10 50.16 -8.18
CA THR A 27 21.58 50.28 -8.13
C THR A 27 22.12 49.82 -6.76
N SER A 28 23.38 49.32 -6.72
CA SER A 28 24.47 49.57 -5.73
C SER A 28 24.21 49.32 -4.21
N SER A 29 25.14 48.96 -3.31
CA SER A 29 26.59 48.84 -3.23
C SER A 29 26.94 48.13 -1.89
N SER A 30 28.16 47.60 -1.77
CA SER A 30 29.00 47.50 -0.54
C SER A 30 28.47 46.65 0.63
N GLY A 31 29.21 45.82 1.35
CA GLY A 31 30.64 45.52 1.45
C GLY A 31 30.89 44.79 2.78
N ASN A 32 32.01 44.05 2.84
CA ASN A 32 32.81 43.62 4.01
C ASN A 32 32.18 43.10 5.31
N GLY A 33 32.72 41.98 5.81
CA GLY A 33 32.76 41.70 7.25
C GLY A 33 33.21 40.29 7.63
N SER A 34 34.50 40.11 7.88
CA SER A 34 35.15 38.91 8.44
C SER A 34 34.84 38.66 9.92
N SER A 35 35.08 37.42 10.37
CA SER A 35 35.55 36.92 11.71
C SER A 35 34.75 35.67 12.12
N SER A 36 35.30 34.46 12.30
CA SER A 36 36.35 33.90 13.19
C SER A 36 35.93 33.71 14.65
N GLY A 37 36.00 32.46 15.13
CA GLY A 37 35.96 32.02 16.55
C GLY A 37 35.04 30.81 16.74
N ALA A 38 35.48 29.55 16.75
CA ALA A 38 36.33 28.84 17.72
C ALA A 38 35.67 28.55 19.09
N ALA A 39 35.36 27.26 19.30
CA ALA A 39 35.75 26.44 20.45
C ALA A 39 34.84 26.32 21.72
N THR A 40 34.60 25.03 22.04
CA THR A 40 34.80 24.33 23.34
C THR A 40 33.68 24.21 24.40
N THR A 41 33.31 22.93 24.62
CA THR A 41 33.34 22.11 25.87
C THR A 41 32.19 22.03 26.89
N ALA A 42 32.08 20.79 27.40
CA ALA A 42 31.67 20.28 28.73
C ALA A 42 30.16 20.00 28.92
N ALA A 43 29.71 18.75 29.06
CA ALA A 43 29.88 17.78 30.18
C ALA A 43 29.00 18.10 31.40
N GLY A 44 28.15 17.14 31.80
CA GLY A 44 27.36 17.18 33.04
C GLY A 44 26.54 15.91 33.27
N SER A 45 27.00 15.09 34.20
CA SER A 45 26.41 13.83 34.69
C SER A 45 25.35 14.03 35.79
N SER A 46 24.54 12.99 36.06
CA SER A 46 23.99 12.50 37.36
C SER A 46 22.56 11.93 37.15
N GLU A 47 22.34 10.62 37.30
CA GLU A 47 22.08 9.83 38.53
C GLU A 47 20.77 10.18 39.28
N GLY A 48 19.89 9.18 39.50
CA GLY A 48 18.94 9.23 40.61
C GLY A 48 17.61 8.45 40.52
N HIS A 49 17.64 7.14 40.80
CA HIS A 49 16.74 6.35 41.69
C HIS A 49 15.20 6.42 41.59
N GLY A 50 14.57 5.22 41.63
CA GLY A 50 13.24 5.04 42.25
C GLY A 50 12.46 3.77 41.88
N SER A 51 12.75 2.63 42.50
CA SER A 51 11.85 1.46 42.57
C SER A 51 10.63 1.72 43.47
N ALA A 52 9.49 1.13 43.13
CA ALA A 52 8.53 0.61 44.11
C ALA A 52 7.64 -0.49 43.49
N ASP A 53 7.73 -1.68 44.09
CA ASP A 53 6.75 -2.76 44.07
C ASP A 53 5.37 -2.30 44.59
N SER A 54 4.28 -2.86 44.05
CA SER A 54 3.09 -3.14 44.85
C SER A 54 2.36 -4.39 44.36
N THR A 55 2.40 -5.42 45.19
CA THR A 55 1.52 -6.60 45.20
C THR A 55 0.12 -6.23 45.68
N GLY A 56 -0.92 -6.83 45.09
CA GLY A 56 -2.29 -6.76 45.60
C GLY A 56 -3.27 -7.67 44.86
N THR A 57 -3.80 -8.65 45.58
CA THR A 57 -4.62 -9.81 45.18
C THR A 57 -6.14 -9.59 45.12
N ASN A 58 -6.80 -10.45 44.33
CA ASN A 58 -8.18 -10.98 44.40
C ASN A 58 -9.37 -10.00 44.24
N ASP A 59 -10.35 -10.32 43.38
CA ASP A 59 -11.56 -11.05 43.79
C ASP A 59 -12.49 -11.41 42.60
N ASP A 60 -13.42 -12.31 42.90
CA ASP A 60 -14.36 -13.06 42.06
C ASP A 60 -15.41 -12.24 41.25
N GLY A 61 -15.85 -12.82 40.12
CA GLY A 61 -17.29 -13.07 39.91
C GLY A 61 -18.08 -12.31 38.84
N VAL A 62 -18.62 -13.11 37.89
CA VAL A 62 -20.01 -13.08 37.36
C VAL A 62 -20.39 -12.14 36.20
N ASP A 63 -21.23 -12.73 35.32
CA ASP A 63 -22.04 -12.22 34.20
C ASP A 63 -21.29 -11.87 32.91
N GLY A 64 -21.58 -12.49 31.76
CA GLY A 64 -22.89 -12.90 31.28
C GLY A 64 -23.44 -11.79 30.39
N SER A 65 -22.96 -11.70 29.15
CA SER A 65 -23.57 -10.86 28.11
C SER A 65 -23.21 -11.45 26.75
N ASP A 66 -24.23 -11.98 26.09
CA ASP A 66 -24.23 -12.45 24.73
C ASP A 66 -23.72 -11.35 23.80
N GLY A 67 -22.55 -11.57 23.21
CA GLY A 67 -21.98 -10.74 22.16
C GLY A 67 -22.81 -10.89 20.90
N ASP A 68 -23.63 -9.89 20.65
CA ASP A 68 -24.27 -9.58 19.38
C ASP A 68 -23.21 -9.61 18.28
N SER A 69 -23.21 -10.72 17.52
CA SER A 69 -22.33 -10.92 16.40
C SER A 69 -22.86 -10.05 15.28
N GLY A 70 -22.25 -8.90 15.10
CA GLY A 70 -22.46 -8.02 13.96
C GLY A 70 -22.31 -8.80 12.67
N THR A 71 -23.44 -9.29 12.16
CA THR A 71 -23.57 -9.84 10.81
C THR A 71 -23.32 -8.67 9.87
N SER A 72 -22.07 -8.54 9.41
CA SER A 72 -21.74 -7.89 8.14
C SER A 72 -22.57 -8.61 7.09
N SER A 73 -23.74 -8.03 6.82
CA SER A 73 -24.65 -8.51 5.80
C SER A 73 -23.92 -8.27 4.49
N GLY A 74 -23.26 -9.32 4.01
CA GLY A 74 -23.08 -9.52 2.58
C GLY A 74 -24.46 -9.39 1.97
N SER A 75 -24.75 -8.18 1.50
CA SER A 75 -25.96 -7.89 0.77
C SER A 75 -25.82 -8.64 -0.52
N ASP A 76 -26.33 -9.87 -0.52
CA ASP A 76 -26.91 -10.51 -1.67
C ASP A 76 -28.13 -9.67 -2.08
N SER A 77 -27.85 -8.47 -2.58
CA SER A 77 -28.82 -7.54 -3.13
C SER A 77 -29.21 -8.09 -4.49
N GLY A 78 -30.40 -8.65 -4.56
CA GLY A 78 -30.98 -9.17 -5.79
C GLY A 78 -30.74 -8.23 -6.97
N GLY A 79 -29.90 -8.68 -7.91
CA GLY A 79 -29.82 -8.23 -9.29
C GLY A 79 -29.91 -6.72 -9.54
N VAL A 80 -29.25 -5.88 -8.73
CA VAL A 80 -29.02 -4.50 -9.17
C VAL A 80 -28.07 -4.59 -10.36
N GLU A 81 -28.58 -4.22 -11.53
CA GLU A 81 -27.79 -4.17 -12.75
C GLU A 81 -26.64 -3.18 -12.54
N GLN A 82 -25.40 -3.69 -12.64
CA GLN A 82 -24.20 -2.87 -12.45
C GLN A 82 -24.16 -1.76 -13.50
N HIS A 83 -23.78 -0.54 -13.08
CA HIS A 83 -23.68 0.58 -14.00
C HIS A 83 -22.67 0.27 -15.12
N PRO A 84 -22.95 0.57 -16.41
CA PRO A 84 -22.07 0.22 -17.52
C PRO A 84 -20.62 0.73 -17.39
N ALA A 85 -20.41 1.92 -16.81
CA ALA A 85 -19.07 2.44 -16.56
C ALA A 85 -18.28 1.61 -15.53
N VAL A 86 -18.96 1.08 -14.50
CA VAL A 86 -18.35 0.18 -13.52
C VAL A 86 -17.99 -1.16 -14.19
N ALA A 87 -18.89 -1.70 -15.02
CA ALA A 87 -18.60 -2.91 -15.78
C ALA A 87 -17.40 -2.71 -16.73
N ALA A 88 -17.32 -1.56 -17.41
CA ALA A 88 -16.19 -1.21 -18.28
C ALA A 88 -14.86 -1.15 -17.52
N PHE A 89 -14.85 -0.63 -16.29
CA PHE A 89 -13.67 -0.69 -15.43
C PHE A 89 -13.23 -2.11 -15.16
N TRP A 90 -14.13 -2.99 -14.68
CA TRP A 90 -13.76 -4.37 -14.35
C TRP A 90 -13.28 -5.14 -15.58
N VAL A 91 -13.89 -4.93 -16.75
CA VAL A 91 -13.42 -5.54 -18.00
C VAL A 91 -11.99 -5.09 -18.34
N ALA A 92 -11.69 -3.79 -18.28
CA ALA A 92 -10.35 -3.30 -18.58
C ALA A 92 -9.33 -3.72 -17.53
N PHE A 93 -9.71 -3.68 -16.25
CA PHE A 93 -8.81 -3.96 -15.13
C PHE A 93 -8.41 -5.43 -15.07
N LEU A 94 -9.37 -6.36 -15.16
CA LEU A 94 -9.10 -7.79 -15.18
C LEU A 94 -8.31 -8.19 -16.44
N ALA A 95 -8.57 -7.57 -17.59
CA ALA A 95 -7.79 -7.81 -18.80
C ALA A 95 -6.42 -7.08 -18.83
N GLU A 96 -6.07 -6.38 -17.76
CA GLU A 96 -4.89 -5.52 -17.66
C GLU A 96 -4.76 -4.49 -18.82
N ASP A 97 -5.89 -4.07 -19.41
CA ASP A 97 -5.93 -3.12 -20.53
C ASP A 97 -5.73 -1.68 -20.05
N TYR A 98 -4.51 -1.39 -19.63
CA TYR A 98 -4.11 -0.07 -19.13
C TYR A 98 -4.29 1.04 -20.19
N ALA A 99 -4.25 0.68 -21.48
CA ALA A 99 -4.48 1.63 -22.56
C ALA A 99 -5.93 2.14 -22.62
N ALA A 100 -6.90 1.34 -22.14
CA ALA A 100 -8.30 1.73 -22.03
C ALA A 100 -8.59 2.64 -20.81
N LEU A 101 -7.69 2.68 -19.83
CA LEU A 101 -7.92 3.37 -18.55
C LEU A 101 -8.33 4.85 -18.67
N PRO A 102 -7.76 5.69 -19.57
CA PRO A 102 -8.21 7.08 -19.71
C PRO A 102 -9.68 7.22 -20.11
N GLU A 103 -10.17 6.33 -20.99
CA GLU A 103 -11.57 6.32 -21.42
C GLU A 103 -12.49 5.78 -20.31
N VAL A 104 -12.05 4.74 -19.59
CA VAL A 104 -12.75 4.22 -18.42
C VAL A 104 -12.93 5.31 -17.34
N ILE A 105 -11.88 6.08 -17.05
CA ILE A 105 -11.96 7.21 -16.10
C ILE A 105 -12.98 8.25 -16.58
N ALA A 106 -12.99 8.60 -17.87
CA ALA A 106 -13.95 9.56 -18.41
C ALA A 106 -15.41 9.08 -18.30
N GLN A 107 -15.66 7.78 -18.50
CA GLN A 107 -16.99 7.19 -18.32
C GLN A 107 -17.42 7.18 -16.84
N LEU A 108 -16.49 6.89 -15.92
CA LEU A 108 -16.75 6.93 -14.48
C LEU A 108 -16.99 8.37 -13.99
N ASP A 109 -16.27 9.36 -14.52
CA ASP A 109 -16.52 10.78 -14.25
C ASP A 109 -17.94 11.18 -14.68
N ALA A 110 -18.37 10.77 -15.88
CA ALA A 110 -19.72 11.04 -16.35
C ALA A 110 -20.78 10.34 -15.47
N ALA A 111 -20.54 9.07 -15.12
CA ALA A 111 -21.42 8.31 -14.24
C ALA A 111 -21.57 8.95 -12.86
N ALA A 112 -20.47 9.46 -12.28
CA ALA A 112 -20.48 10.12 -10.98
C ALA A 112 -21.27 11.44 -10.99
N LEU A 113 -21.32 12.15 -12.12
CA LEU A 113 -22.16 13.33 -12.28
C LEU A 113 -23.65 12.99 -12.39
N GLU A 114 -23.98 11.87 -13.04
CA GLU A 114 -25.36 11.40 -13.21
C GLU A 114 -25.90 10.73 -11.94
N HIS A 115 -25.03 10.07 -11.17
CA HIS A 115 -25.34 9.26 -10.00
C HIS A 115 -24.44 9.62 -8.79
N PRO A 116 -24.54 10.86 -8.25
CA PRO A 116 -23.61 11.33 -7.22
C PRO A 116 -23.77 10.63 -5.86
N ASP A 117 -24.90 9.96 -5.62
CA ASP A 117 -25.20 9.25 -4.36
C ASP A 117 -24.94 7.73 -4.47
N ASP A 118 -24.34 7.26 -5.56
CA ASP A 118 -24.00 5.84 -5.75
C ASP A 118 -22.60 5.52 -5.19
N PRO A 119 -22.50 4.74 -4.10
CA PRO A 119 -21.21 4.41 -3.49
C PRO A 119 -20.31 3.57 -4.39
N GLU A 120 -20.86 2.70 -5.25
CA GLU A 120 -20.05 1.85 -6.13
C GLU A 120 -19.39 2.69 -7.22
N ILE A 121 -20.12 3.63 -7.82
CA ILE A 121 -19.55 4.54 -8.83
C ILE A 121 -18.42 5.39 -8.22
N ALA A 122 -18.63 5.97 -7.04
CA ALA A 122 -17.60 6.73 -6.33
C ALA A 122 -16.36 5.86 -6.03
N LEU A 123 -16.56 4.65 -5.52
CA LEU A 123 -15.48 3.73 -5.16
C LEU A 123 -14.67 3.31 -6.39
N ILE A 124 -15.34 2.96 -7.48
CA ILE A 124 -14.68 2.45 -8.70
C ILE A 124 -13.97 3.58 -9.45
N ARG A 125 -14.53 4.79 -9.45
CA ARG A 125 -13.83 5.99 -9.92
C ARG A 125 -12.53 6.23 -9.15
N ALA A 126 -12.54 6.02 -7.83
CA ALA A 126 -11.35 6.13 -7.01
C ALA A 126 -10.29 5.08 -7.39
N HIS A 127 -10.71 3.81 -7.53
CA HIS A 127 -9.84 2.71 -7.95
C HIS A 127 -9.25 2.90 -9.35
N ALA A 128 -10.01 3.43 -10.31
CA ALA A 128 -9.47 3.73 -11.64
C ALA A 128 -8.33 4.76 -11.60
N ASN A 129 -8.45 5.78 -10.74
CA ASN A 129 -7.37 6.75 -10.53
C ASN A 129 -6.21 6.15 -9.74
N LEU A 130 -6.48 5.30 -8.73
CA LEU A 130 -5.45 4.56 -8.00
C LEU A 130 -4.67 3.62 -8.91
N TRP A 131 -5.33 2.87 -9.81
CA TRP A 131 -4.66 2.01 -10.77
C TRP A 131 -3.70 2.80 -11.68
N ARG A 132 -4.13 3.99 -12.13
CA ARG A 132 -3.26 4.89 -12.92
C ARG A 132 -2.04 5.39 -12.15
N LEU A 133 -2.15 5.55 -10.82
CA LEU A 133 -1.05 5.94 -9.95
C LEU A 133 -0.09 4.77 -9.70
N ALA A 134 -0.64 3.61 -9.35
CA ALA A 134 0.12 2.44 -8.93
C ALA A 134 0.91 1.80 -10.08
N GLU A 135 0.43 1.95 -11.32
CA GLU A 135 1.04 1.35 -12.52
C GLU A 135 1.47 2.42 -13.54
N PHE A 136 1.82 3.63 -13.07
CA PHE A 136 2.16 4.76 -13.94
C PHE A 136 3.32 4.46 -14.92
N GLU A 137 4.24 3.56 -14.55
CA GLU A 137 5.36 3.17 -15.39
C GLU A 137 4.93 2.43 -16.68
N ARG A 138 3.68 1.95 -16.76
CA ARG A 138 3.10 1.37 -17.98
C ARG A 138 2.87 2.42 -19.08
N ASP A 139 2.81 3.70 -18.71
CA ASP A 139 2.76 4.83 -19.64
C ASP A 139 3.74 5.93 -19.20
N PRO A 140 5.06 5.77 -19.46
CA PRO A 140 6.07 6.73 -19.04
C PRO A 140 5.95 8.10 -19.74
N GLY A 141 5.05 8.23 -20.72
CA GLY A 141 4.69 9.49 -21.36
C GLY A 141 3.71 10.34 -20.54
N GLN A 142 3.05 9.76 -19.52
CA GLN A 142 2.19 10.50 -18.60
C GLN A 142 3.03 11.42 -17.72
N GLY A 143 3.05 12.71 -18.07
CA GLY A 143 3.73 13.72 -17.28
C GLY A 143 3.18 13.82 -15.85
N GLY A 144 4.01 14.32 -14.91
CA GLY A 144 3.66 14.39 -13.49
C GLY A 144 2.38 15.16 -13.16
N ALA A 145 1.90 16.05 -14.03
CA ALA A 145 0.61 16.72 -13.87
C ALA A 145 -0.58 15.74 -13.92
N VAL A 146 -0.52 14.71 -14.78
CA VAL A 146 -1.56 13.68 -14.85
C VAL A 146 -1.58 12.86 -13.56
N GLN A 147 -0.41 12.52 -13.05
CA GLN A 147 -0.26 11.79 -11.78
C GLN A 147 -0.83 12.61 -10.61
N ALA A 148 -0.47 13.90 -10.50
CA ALA A 148 -1.03 14.79 -9.47
C ALA A 148 -2.57 14.92 -9.56
N MET A 149 -3.13 15.04 -10.77
CA MET A 149 -4.59 15.06 -10.95
C MET A 149 -5.25 13.74 -10.56
N SER A 150 -4.61 12.60 -10.84
CA SER A 150 -5.09 11.27 -10.45
C SER A 150 -5.13 11.11 -8.93
N ALA A 151 -4.07 11.54 -8.25
CA ALA A 151 -3.99 11.51 -6.79
C ALA A 151 -5.14 12.30 -6.16
N MET A 152 -5.35 13.54 -6.59
CA MET A 152 -6.44 14.37 -6.08
C MET A 152 -7.82 13.77 -6.39
N ALA A 153 -8.02 13.24 -7.60
CA ALA A 153 -9.28 12.59 -7.99
C ALA A 153 -9.55 11.31 -7.20
N ALA A 154 -8.52 10.51 -6.90
CA ALA A 154 -8.63 9.32 -6.07
C ALA A 154 -9.02 9.68 -4.62
N ILE A 155 -8.35 10.66 -4.00
CA ILE A 155 -8.66 11.14 -2.63
C ILE A 155 -10.10 11.65 -2.55
N GLU A 156 -10.52 12.47 -3.51
CA GLU A 156 -11.89 13.02 -3.58
C GLU A 156 -12.93 11.89 -3.73
N ALA A 157 -12.70 10.96 -4.65
CA ALA A 157 -13.61 9.85 -4.91
C ALA A 157 -13.68 8.86 -3.74
N PHE A 158 -12.56 8.49 -3.13
CA PHE A 158 -12.54 7.63 -1.93
C PHE A 158 -13.19 8.32 -0.73
N THR A 159 -12.98 9.63 -0.54
CA THR A 159 -13.66 10.40 0.50
C THR A 159 -15.17 10.37 0.31
N THR A 160 -15.64 10.52 -0.93
CA THR A 160 -17.05 10.42 -1.30
C THR A 160 -17.59 9.01 -1.05
N ALA A 161 -16.87 7.98 -1.50
CA ALA A 161 -17.24 6.58 -1.29
C ALA A 161 -17.34 6.24 0.21
N ARG A 162 -16.41 6.70 1.04
CA ARG A 162 -16.44 6.54 2.51
C ARG A 162 -17.67 7.20 3.12
N ALA A 163 -18.05 8.38 2.64
CA ALA A 163 -19.25 9.07 3.13
C ALA A 163 -20.55 8.35 2.75
N LEU A 164 -20.59 7.74 1.56
CA LEU A 164 -21.76 7.00 1.06
C LEU A 164 -21.86 5.56 1.59
N ALA A 165 -20.72 4.93 1.91
CA ALA A 165 -20.61 3.57 2.42
C ALA A 165 -19.69 3.50 3.66
N PRO A 166 -20.10 4.10 4.80
CA PRO A 166 -19.25 4.21 5.99
C PRO A 166 -18.93 2.86 6.65
N ASP A 167 -19.73 1.82 6.38
CA ASP A 167 -19.53 0.47 6.93
C ASP A 167 -18.53 -0.37 6.10
N ASP A 168 -18.06 0.12 4.95
CA ASP A 168 -17.03 -0.56 4.16
C ASP A 168 -15.64 -0.26 4.75
N GLY A 169 -15.22 -1.12 5.68
CA GLY A 169 -13.94 -1.02 6.38
C GLY A 169 -12.70 -1.05 5.49
N ARG A 170 -12.84 -1.36 4.18
CA ARG A 170 -11.73 -1.35 3.21
C ARG A 170 -11.43 0.05 2.68
N ILE A 171 -12.42 0.94 2.63
CA ILE A 171 -12.25 2.27 2.02
C ILE A 171 -11.14 3.09 2.70
N PRO A 172 -11.06 3.14 4.05
CA PRO A 172 -9.98 3.84 4.72
C PRO A 172 -8.58 3.29 4.40
N CYS A 173 -8.45 1.99 4.10
CA CYS A 173 -7.20 1.35 3.64
C CYS A 173 -6.66 2.07 2.39
N TRP A 174 -7.47 2.12 1.33
CA TRP A 174 -7.05 2.68 0.05
C TRP A 174 -6.90 4.20 0.11
N LEU A 175 -7.82 4.88 0.79
CA LEU A 175 -7.74 6.33 0.98
C LEU A 175 -6.45 6.70 1.71
N GLY A 176 -6.15 6.03 2.81
CA GLY A 176 -4.99 6.32 3.64
C GLY A 176 -3.67 6.16 2.87
N ILE A 177 -3.52 5.09 2.07
CA ILE A 177 -2.33 4.91 1.24
C ILE A 177 -2.19 6.01 0.18
N VAL A 178 -3.28 6.42 -0.47
CA VAL A 178 -3.22 7.52 -1.43
C VAL A 178 -2.86 8.83 -0.72
N GLU A 179 -3.40 9.11 0.45
CA GLU A 179 -3.10 10.31 1.25
C GLU A 179 -1.63 10.34 1.72
N ILE A 180 -1.11 9.25 2.27
CA ILE A 180 0.29 9.16 2.72
C ILE A 180 1.24 9.40 1.55
N ASN A 181 1.04 8.68 0.44
CA ASN A 181 1.89 8.82 -0.74
C ASN A 181 1.79 10.23 -1.31
N THR A 182 0.59 10.76 -1.48
CA THR A 182 0.38 12.10 -2.05
C THR A 182 0.94 13.20 -1.15
N GLY A 183 0.66 13.13 0.15
CA GLY A 183 1.18 14.04 1.15
C GLY A 183 2.70 14.05 1.19
N THR A 184 3.33 12.89 1.02
CA THR A 184 4.79 12.76 0.89
C THR A 184 5.33 13.47 -0.35
N VAL A 185 4.66 13.34 -1.52
CA VAL A 185 5.05 14.07 -2.76
C VAL A 185 5.07 15.57 -2.52
N ILE A 186 4.00 16.11 -1.91
CA ILE A 186 3.75 17.55 -1.85
C ILE A 186 4.23 18.20 -0.54
N GLY A 187 4.75 17.41 0.39
CA GLY A 187 5.19 17.87 1.72
C GLY A 187 4.04 18.27 2.65
N ASP A 188 2.87 17.65 2.54
CA ASP A 188 1.71 17.90 3.39
C ASP A 188 1.67 16.92 4.56
N ALA A 189 2.27 17.32 5.68
CA ALA A 189 2.31 16.51 6.90
C ALA A 189 0.92 16.24 7.51
N ALA A 190 -0.07 17.10 7.27
CA ALA A 190 -1.42 16.87 7.79
C ALA A 190 -2.13 15.77 6.99
N MET A 191 -1.95 15.75 5.66
CA MET A 191 -2.44 14.68 4.80
C MET A 191 -1.79 13.34 5.15
N ILE A 192 -0.46 13.31 5.39
CA ILE A 192 0.24 12.10 5.83
C ILE A 192 -0.35 11.58 7.15
N ALA A 193 -0.52 12.45 8.15
CA ALA A 193 -1.08 12.06 9.44
C ALA A 193 -2.52 11.57 9.33
N GLN A 194 -3.34 12.17 8.47
CA GLN A 194 -4.70 11.70 8.20
C GLN A 194 -4.68 10.31 7.55
N GLY A 195 -3.78 10.08 6.59
CA GLY A 195 -3.69 8.79 5.92
C GLY A 195 -3.26 7.66 6.86
N HIS A 196 -2.32 7.92 7.78
CA HIS A 196 -1.98 6.96 8.85
C HIS A 196 -3.20 6.60 9.71
N ALA A 197 -3.96 7.61 10.12
CA ALA A 197 -5.17 7.40 10.92
C ALA A 197 -6.26 6.61 10.15
N ASP A 198 -6.35 6.81 8.84
CA ASP A 198 -7.28 6.07 7.99
C ASP A 198 -6.85 4.60 7.83
N VAL A 199 -5.56 4.30 7.68
CA VAL A 199 -5.07 2.90 7.69
C VAL A 199 -5.26 2.26 9.07
N ASP A 200 -5.02 2.97 10.17
CA ASP A 200 -5.31 2.50 11.54
C ASP A 200 -6.78 2.09 11.70
N ALA A 201 -7.70 2.96 11.32
CA ALA A 201 -9.14 2.69 11.39
C ALA A 201 -9.54 1.50 10.49
N SER A 202 -8.87 1.33 9.35
CA SER A 202 -9.11 0.19 8.46
C SER A 202 -8.64 -1.12 9.08
N VAL A 203 -7.46 -1.16 9.68
CA VAL A 203 -6.93 -2.34 10.40
C VAL A 203 -7.83 -2.70 11.58
N GLU A 204 -8.34 -1.73 12.33
CA GLU A 204 -9.27 -1.99 13.43
C GLU A 204 -10.60 -2.63 12.95
N SER A 205 -11.10 -2.20 11.79
CA SER A 205 -12.41 -2.64 11.29
C SER A 205 -12.38 -3.90 10.43
N PHE A 206 -11.30 -4.15 9.67
CA PHE A 206 -11.18 -5.30 8.78
C PHE A 206 -9.72 -5.75 8.62
N PRO A 207 -9.10 -6.33 9.66
CA PRO A 207 -7.67 -6.59 9.70
C PRO A 207 -7.19 -7.62 8.66
N GLU A 208 -7.99 -8.64 8.31
CA GLU A 208 -7.64 -9.63 7.28
C GLU A 208 -7.38 -8.99 5.91
N PHE A 209 -8.01 -7.84 5.64
CA PHE A 209 -7.78 -7.07 4.43
C PHE A 209 -6.72 -5.99 4.65
N SER A 210 -6.84 -5.23 5.74
CA SER A 210 -6.20 -3.91 5.84
C SER A 210 -4.76 -3.93 6.36
N LEU A 211 -4.31 -5.04 6.95
CA LEU A 211 -2.89 -5.23 7.25
C LEU A 211 -2.03 -5.25 5.99
N PHE A 212 -2.60 -5.61 4.83
CA PHE A 212 -1.91 -5.44 3.55
C PHE A 212 -1.60 -3.95 3.28
N CYS A 213 -2.53 -3.02 3.53
CA CYS A 213 -2.21 -1.59 3.40
C CYS A 213 -1.16 -1.14 4.41
N ARG A 214 -1.20 -1.63 5.66
CA ARG A 214 -0.15 -1.33 6.65
C ARG A 214 1.23 -1.78 6.17
N MET A 215 1.30 -2.91 5.46
CA MET A 215 2.53 -3.35 4.81
C MET A 215 2.95 -2.36 3.71
N LEU A 216 2.05 -2.02 2.79
CA LEU A 216 2.32 -1.05 1.70
C LEU A 216 2.79 0.32 2.20
N GLU A 217 2.25 0.77 3.33
CA GLU A 217 2.58 2.04 3.98
C GLU A 217 4.05 2.14 4.36
N TYR A 218 4.65 1.04 4.84
CA TYR A 218 5.97 1.05 5.45
C TYR A 218 7.02 0.23 4.68
N GLU A 219 6.66 -0.51 3.64
CA GLU A 219 7.58 -1.37 2.88
C GLU A 219 8.78 -0.62 2.28
N ASN A 220 8.61 0.67 2.00
CA ASN A 220 9.61 1.53 1.38
C ASN A 220 10.58 2.17 2.39
N GLU A 221 10.33 2.00 3.69
CA GLU A 221 11.21 2.52 4.74
C GLU A 221 12.55 1.77 4.77
N PRO A 222 13.64 2.36 5.30
CA PRO A 222 14.93 1.67 5.41
C PRO A 222 14.80 0.33 6.14
N TYR A 223 15.51 -0.70 5.68
CA TYR A 223 15.33 -2.07 6.18
C TYR A 223 15.60 -2.24 7.69
N ASP A 224 16.43 -1.36 8.28
CA ASP A 224 16.80 -1.37 9.69
C ASP A 224 15.99 -0.39 10.56
N SER A 225 14.99 0.27 9.96
CA SER A 225 14.10 1.21 10.64
C SER A 225 13.02 0.51 11.48
N ALA A 226 12.55 1.20 12.51
CA ALA A 226 11.42 0.71 13.30
C ALA A 226 10.11 0.73 12.49
N GLU A 227 10.02 1.66 11.54
CA GLU A 227 8.89 1.82 10.63
C GLU A 227 8.80 0.63 9.66
N PHE A 228 9.90 0.19 9.05
CA PHE A 228 9.90 -1.00 8.19
C PHE A 228 9.48 -2.27 8.94
N GLN A 229 9.83 -2.39 10.23
CA GLN A 229 9.37 -3.52 11.05
C GLN A 229 7.83 -3.57 11.15
N LEU A 230 7.13 -2.44 11.04
CA LEU A 230 5.65 -2.43 11.00
C LEU A 230 5.11 -3.13 9.74
N ALA A 231 5.81 -3.07 8.61
CA ALA A 231 5.44 -3.81 7.41
C ALA A 231 5.62 -5.32 7.60
N VAL A 232 6.76 -5.73 8.18
CA VAL A 232 7.05 -7.14 8.50
C VAL A 232 6.03 -7.70 9.49
N ASP A 233 5.69 -6.93 10.53
CA ASP A 233 4.70 -7.34 11.52
C ASP A 233 3.30 -7.46 10.89
N ALA A 234 2.91 -6.53 10.01
CA ALA A 234 1.63 -6.57 9.32
C ALA A 234 1.50 -7.77 8.37
N LEU A 235 2.58 -8.13 7.66
CA LEU A 235 2.64 -9.33 6.83
C LEU A 235 2.35 -10.58 7.65
N TRP A 236 3.08 -10.80 8.74
CA TRP A 236 2.90 -12.00 9.56
C TRP A 236 1.54 -12.03 10.25
N GLN A 237 1.05 -10.88 10.72
CA GLN A 237 -0.31 -10.78 11.27
C GLN A 237 -1.39 -11.09 10.24
N THR A 238 -1.18 -10.71 8.97
CA THR A 238 -2.10 -11.08 7.88
C THR A 238 -2.19 -12.58 7.72
N LEU A 239 -1.03 -13.27 7.65
CA LEU A 239 -0.97 -14.73 7.56
C LEU A 239 -1.61 -15.40 8.79
N ASP A 240 -1.30 -14.90 10.00
CA ASP A 240 -1.86 -15.43 11.25
C ASP A 240 -3.40 -15.35 11.27
N LEU A 241 -3.96 -14.24 10.81
CA LEU A 241 -5.42 -14.06 10.74
C LEU A 241 -6.05 -14.93 9.64
N CYS A 242 -5.44 -14.96 8.46
CA CYS A 242 -5.90 -15.78 7.34
C CYS A 242 -6.02 -17.25 7.75
N PHE A 243 -5.02 -17.81 8.43
CA PHE A 243 -5.00 -19.22 8.81
C PHE A 243 -5.57 -19.50 10.21
N GLY A 244 -5.77 -18.46 11.03
CA GLY A 244 -6.38 -18.57 12.36
C GLY A 244 -5.44 -19.11 13.45
N GLU A 245 -4.14 -19.14 13.19
CA GLU A 245 -3.09 -19.53 14.13
C GLU A 245 -1.78 -18.83 13.77
N SER A 246 -0.81 -18.82 14.69
CA SER A 246 0.50 -18.23 14.40
C SER A 246 1.30 -19.09 13.43
N VAL A 247 1.63 -18.53 12.28
CA VAL A 247 2.49 -19.16 11.28
C VAL A 247 3.94 -19.18 11.77
N ASP A 248 4.65 -20.27 11.48
CA ASP A 248 6.10 -20.33 11.73
C ASP A 248 6.83 -19.38 10.80
N ARG A 249 7.42 -18.33 11.37
CA ARG A 249 8.12 -17.25 10.65
C ARG A 249 9.49 -17.66 10.12
N GLN A 250 9.97 -18.87 10.47
CA GLN A 250 11.27 -19.39 10.03
C GLN A 250 11.12 -20.52 9.02
N ALA A 251 9.96 -21.16 8.97
CA ALA A 251 9.61 -22.19 8.01
C ALA A 251 8.10 -22.20 7.80
N PRO A 252 7.52 -21.19 7.11
CA PRO A 252 6.09 -21.15 6.89
C PRO A 252 5.67 -22.34 6.01
N GLU A 253 4.75 -23.16 6.50
CA GLU A 253 4.26 -24.36 5.79
C GLU A 253 2.82 -24.12 5.30
N LEU A 254 2.66 -23.27 4.28
CA LEU A 254 1.32 -22.79 3.90
C LEU A 254 0.46 -23.84 3.20
N SER A 255 1.10 -24.90 2.67
CA SER A 255 0.40 -26.05 2.06
C SER A 255 -0.59 -26.75 3.00
N ALA A 256 -0.40 -26.63 4.31
CA ALA A 256 -1.28 -27.20 5.32
C ALA A 256 -2.66 -26.53 5.38
N TYR A 257 -2.81 -25.32 4.84
CA TYR A 257 -4.03 -24.51 4.94
C TYR A 257 -4.89 -24.50 3.67
N LEU A 258 -4.48 -25.21 2.61
CA LEU A 258 -5.15 -25.14 1.30
C LEU A 258 -6.61 -25.63 1.32
N ASP A 259 -7.01 -26.41 2.34
CA ASP A 259 -8.39 -26.85 2.55
C ASP A 259 -9.29 -25.81 3.24
N GLN A 260 -8.73 -24.67 3.67
CA GLN A 260 -9.45 -23.59 4.35
C GLN A 260 -9.97 -22.48 3.41
N GLN A 261 -9.80 -22.64 2.09
CA GLN A 261 -10.27 -21.68 1.10
C GLN A 261 -11.77 -21.37 1.26
N THR A 262 -12.12 -20.08 1.25
CA THR A 262 -13.50 -19.60 1.41
C THR A 262 -13.74 -18.35 0.57
N ASP A 263 -14.96 -18.21 0.04
CA ASP A 263 -15.48 -16.98 -0.58
C ASP A 263 -16.35 -16.15 0.38
N ALA A 264 -16.54 -16.65 1.61
CA ALA A 264 -17.39 -16.05 2.63
C ALA A 264 -16.58 -15.55 3.85
N GLY A 265 -17.17 -14.58 4.56
CA GLY A 265 -16.61 -14.01 5.79
C GLY A 265 -15.37 -13.13 5.56
N PRO A 266 -14.73 -12.65 6.64
CA PRO A 266 -13.54 -11.79 6.55
C PRO A 266 -12.39 -12.46 5.79
N LYS A 267 -12.12 -13.74 6.08
CA LYS A 267 -11.04 -14.55 5.48
C LYS A 267 -11.17 -14.78 3.97
N ARG A 268 -12.28 -14.40 3.32
CA ARG A 268 -12.42 -14.50 1.86
C ARG A 268 -11.32 -13.76 1.08
N VAL A 269 -10.78 -12.70 1.68
CA VAL A 269 -9.72 -11.87 1.09
C VAL A 269 -8.35 -12.53 1.11
N CYS A 270 -8.21 -13.71 1.72
CA CYS A 270 -6.96 -14.46 1.76
C CYS A 270 -6.79 -15.41 0.56
N TRP A 271 -7.82 -15.55 -0.28
CA TRP A 271 -7.92 -16.62 -1.28
C TRP A 271 -8.27 -16.10 -2.67
N ASN A 272 -8.13 -16.97 -3.67
CA ASN A 272 -8.39 -16.68 -5.08
C ASN A 272 -9.87 -16.81 -5.50
N LEU A 273 -10.78 -17.02 -4.54
CA LEU A 273 -12.19 -17.31 -4.84
C LEU A 273 -13.01 -16.06 -5.15
N HIS A 274 -12.46 -14.86 -4.93
CA HIS A 274 -13.16 -13.62 -5.21
C HIS A 274 -12.94 -13.20 -6.69
N PRO A 275 -14.01 -12.95 -7.48
CA PRO A 275 -13.90 -12.69 -8.92
C PRO A 275 -13.21 -11.37 -9.28
N LYS A 276 -12.97 -10.51 -8.28
CA LYS A 276 -12.22 -9.26 -8.48
C LYS A 276 -10.76 -9.38 -8.05
N ALA A 277 -10.30 -10.52 -7.54
CA ALA A 277 -8.94 -10.75 -7.05
C ALA A 277 -8.57 -12.24 -7.22
N VAL A 278 -8.63 -12.69 -8.47
CA VAL A 278 -8.48 -14.11 -8.84
C VAL A 278 -7.10 -14.69 -8.58
N HIS A 279 -6.11 -13.83 -8.32
CA HIS A 279 -4.73 -14.19 -8.02
C HIS A 279 -4.21 -13.53 -6.74
N ASN A 280 -5.11 -13.28 -5.79
CA ASN A 280 -4.77 -12.67 -4.52
C ASN A 280 -3.67 -13.43 -3.77
N TRP A 281 -3.72 -14.77 -3.76
CA TRP A 281 -2.72 -15.64 -3.14
C TRP A 281 -1.32 -15.40 -3.71
N GLN A 282 -1.20 -15.41 -5.04
CA GLN A 282 0.07 -15.25 -5.74
C GLN A 282 0.64 -13.86 -5.53
N GLY A 283 -0.18 -12.84 -5.77
CA GLY A 283 0.24 -11.45 -5.64
C GLY A 283 0.62 -11.09 -4.21
N PHE A 284 -0.14 -11.55 -3.21
CA PHE A 284 0.20 -11.36 -1.80
C PHE A 284 1.53 -12.05 -1.45
N LEU A 285 1.71 -13.33 -1.81
CA LEU A 285 2.92 -14.08 -1.42
C LEU A 285 4.18 -13.64 -2.16
N LEU A 286 4.07 -13.21 -3.42
CA LEU A 286 5.17 -12.55 -4.12
C LEU A 286 5.61 -11.30 -3.34
N HIS A 287 4.65 -10.44 -3.00
CA HIS A 287 4.91 -9.21 -2.29
C HIS A 287 5.45 -9.46 -0.86
N ALA A 288 4.89 -10.44 -0.16
CA ALA A 288 5.35 -10.86 1.16
C ALA A 288 6.80 -11.37 1.10
N GLY A 289 7.14 -12.19 0.09
CA GLY A 289 8.50 -12.64 -0.14
C GLY A 289 9.47 -11.48 -0.36
N ASP A 290 9.06 -10.42 -1.06
CA ASP A 290 9.89 -9.22 -1.26
C ASP A 290 10.16 -8.47 0.04
N VAL A 291 9.13 -8.28 0.88
CA VAL A 291 9.27 -7.67 2.21
C VAL A 291 10.21 -8.50 3.08
N ILE A 292 10.09 -9.83 3.07
CA ILE A 292 11.00 -10.71 3.83
C ILE A 292 12.42 -10.69 3.26
N ALA A 293 12.59 -10.67 1.94
CA ALA A 293 13.92 -10.56 1.33
C ALA A 293 14.63 -9.27 1.78
N LYS A 294 13.89 -8.17 1.92
CA LYS A 294 14.42 -6.90 2.46
C LYS A 294 14.90 -6.97 3.90
N THR A 295 14.41 -7.91 4.72
CA THR A 295 14.97 -8.19 6.06
C THR A 295 16.33 -8.90 6.01
N GLY A 296 16.76 -9.36 4.84
CA GLY A 296 17.96 -10.19 4.65
C GLY A 296 17.68 -11.71 4.73
N ASP A 297 16.44 -12.12 5.02
CA ASP A 297 16.06 -13.53 5.14
C ASP A 297 15.68 -14.15 3.78
N ALA A 298 16.69 -14.41 2.97
CA ALA A 298 16.52 -15.01 1.65
C ALA A 298 15.90 -16.42 1.69
N GLU A 299 16.09 -17.17 2.80
CA GLU A 299 15.56 -18.53 2.94
C GLU A 299 14.04 -18.48 3.12
N VAL A 300 13.54 -17.67 4.07
CA VAL A 300 12.09 -17.52 4.27
C VAL A 300 11.42 -16.85 3.08
N ALA A 301 12.07 -15.87 2.44
CA ALA A 301 11.55 -15.26 1.21
C ALA A 301 11.35 -16.30 0.10
N SER A 302 12.31 -17.23 -0.08
CA SER A 302 12.21 -18.31 -1.06
C SER A 302 10.99 -19.20 -0.81
N ILE A 303 10.72 -19.54 0.45
CA ILE A 303 9.55 -20.35 0.82
C ILE A 303 8.26 -19.64 0.43
N LEU A 304 8.14 -18.33 0.71
CA LEU A 304 6.95 -17.56 0.33
C LEU A 304 6.76 -17.48 -1.20
N TYR A 305 7.84 -17.30 -1.97
CA TYR A 305 7.78 -17.34 -3.44
C TYR A 305 7.37 -18.72 -3.98
N GLU A 306 7.86 -19.81 -3.38
CA GLU A 306 7.45 -21.16 -3.73
C GLU A 306 5.98 -21.41 -3.37
N ASP A 307 5.53 -20.92 -2.22
CA ASP A 307 4.14 -21.05 -1.76
C ASP A 307 3.14 -20.30 -2.66
N ALA A 308 3.56 -19.22 -3.33
CA ALA A 308 2.74 -18.57 -4.37
C ALA A 308 2.30 -19.56 -5.47
N GLN A 309 3.05 -20.64 -5.70
CA GLN A 309 2.77 -21.65 -6.73
C GLN A 309 1.74 -22.72 -6.31
N LEU A 310 1.26 -22.70 -5.05
CA LEU A 310 0.39 -23.75 -4.51
C LEU A 310 -1.04 -23.73 -5.06
N LEU A 311 -1.57 -22.56 -5.41
CA LEU A 311 -2.93 -22.39 -5.95
C LEU A 311 -2.86 -21.90 -7.39
N ASP A 312 -3.70 -22.44 -8.28
CA ASP A 312 -3.98 -21.94 -9.64
C ASP A 312 -2.79 -21.35 -10.41
N TRP A 313 -1.59 -21.89 -10.18
CA TRP A 313 -0.32 -21.29 -10.59
C TRP A 313 -0.30 -21.03 -12.09
N ARG A 314 -0.74 -22.04 -12.85
CA ARG A 314 -0.71 -22.06 -14.32
C ARG A 314 -1.59 -21.01 -14.99
N SER A 315 -2.58 -20.47 -14.29
CA SER A 315 -3.43 -19.39 -14.82
C SER A 315 -2.89 -18.01 -14.55
N TRP A 316 -1.99 -17.83 -13.58
CA TRP A 316 -1.47 -16.52 -13.24
C TRP A 316 -0.56 -15.98 -14.36
N PRO A 317 -0.80 -14.78 -14.91
CA PRO A 317 -0.01 -14.26 -16.04
C PRO A 317 1.40 -13.81 -15.65
N HIS A 318 1.68 -13.60 -14.36
CA HIS A 318 2.95 -13.03 -13.84
C HIS A 318 3.87 -14.07 -13.21
N GLN A 319 3.81 -15.32 -13.69
CA GLN A 319 4.64 -16.43 -13.19
C GLN A 319 6.15 -16.13 -13.25
N ASP A 320 6.56 -15.38 -14.27
CA ASP A 320 7.94 -14.99 -14.49
C ASP A 320 8.52 -14.12 -13.37
N LEU A 321 7.67 -13.39 -12.64
CA LEU A 321 8.11 -12.63 -11.46
C LEU A 321 8.63 -13.56 -10.36
N VAL A 322 7.93 -14.64 -10.04
CA VAL A 322 8.40 -15.61 -9.04
C VAL A 322 9.66 -16.34 -9.52
N ASP A 323 9.71 -16.72 -10.80
CA ASP A 323 10.90 -17.35 -11.39
C ASP A 323 12.13 -16.42 -11.30
N GLU A 324 11.94 -15.11 -11.57
CA GLU A 324 12.96 -14.08 -11.41
C GLU A 324 13.43 -13.99 -9.95
N ARG A 325 12.50 -13.84 -9.00
CA ARG A 325 12.80 -13.71 -7.57
C ARG A 325 13.52 -14.94 -7.02
N LEU A 326 13.10 -16.15 -7.38
CA LEU A 326 13.76 -17.37 -6.95
C LEU A 326 15.18 -17.51 -7.52
N ALA A 327 15.42 -16.98 -8.72
CA ALA A 327 16.75 -17.04 -9.34
C ALA A 327 17.76 -16.11 -8.66
N ASP A 328 17.31 -15.01 -8.05
CA ASP A 328 18.18 -13.95 -7.51
C ASP A 328 17.96 -13.59 -6.03
N VAL A 329 17.10 -14.31 -5.31
CA VAL A 329 16.67 -13.99 -3.93
C VAL A 329 17.81 -13.65 -2.96
N VAL A 330 18.95 -14.32 -3.06
CA VAL A 330 20.13 -14.04 -2.22
C VAL A 330 20.76 -12.69 -2.57
N ASP A 331 20.93 -12.40 -3.86
CA ASP A 331 21.50 -11.14 -4.34
C ASP A 331 20.53 -9.97 -4.05
N ARG A 332 19.23 -10.23 -4.21
CA ARG A 332 18.14 -9.31 -3.86
C ARG A 332 18.12 -8.96 -2.37
N ALA A 333 18.17 -9.95 -1.49
CA ALA A 333 18.24 -9.73 -0.05
C ALA A 333 19.49 -8.93 0.35
N ALA A 334 20.62 -9.17 -0.33
CA ALA A 334 21.86 -8.46 -0.08
C ALA A 334 21.83 -6.99 -0.54
N SER A 335 21.04 -6.61 -1.57
CA SER A 335 21.01 -5.23 -2.06
C SER A 335 20.37 -4.28 -1.05
N TYR A 336 19.31 -4.72 -0.36
CA TYR A 336 18.64 -3.91 0.66
C TYR A 336 19.49 -3.59 1.88
N ALA A 337 20.50 -4.40 2.18
CA ALA A 337 21.34 -4.24 3.35
C ALA A 337 22.39 -3.13 3.21
N ASP A 338 22.55 -2.57 2.00
CA ASP A 338 23.47 -1.48 1.76
C ASP A 338 22.87 -0.10 2.10
N ALA A 339 23.68 0.95 2.05
CA ALA A 339 23.26 2.30 2.46
C ALA A 339 22.68 3.13 1.30
N ASP A 340 22.54 2.55 0.12
CA ASP A 340 22.12 3.21 -1.10
C ASP A 340 20.74 2.71 -1.56
N PRO A 341 19.64 3.26 -1.02
CA PRO A 341 18.28 2.85 -1.37
C PRO A 341 17.93 3.11 -2.85
N MET A 342 18.81 3.77 -3.61
CA MET A 342 18.64 3.95 -5.05
C MET A 342 18.91 2.68 -5.86
N ASN A 343 19.58 1.69 -5.26
CA ASN A 343 19.86 0.40 -5.87
C ASN A 343 18.97 -0.72 -5.33
N ASP A 344 18.14 -0.41 -4.31
CA ASP A 344 17.18 -1.35 -3.74
C ASP A 344 16.34 -1.97 -4.85
N ALA A 345 16.14 -3.28 -4.71
CA ALA A 345 15.28 -3.99 -5.62
C ALA A 345 13.82 -3.59 -5.37
N GLU A 346 13.03 -3.51 -6.42
CA GLU A 346 11.65 -3.03 -6.33
C GLU A 346 10.75 -4.06 -5.64
N ILE A 347 10.12 -3.72 -4.51
CA ILE A 347 9.14 -4.56 -3.83
C ILE A 347 7.86 -4.67 -4.68
N GLY A 348 7.29 -5.87 -4.77
CA GLY A 348 6.12 -6.15 -5.58
C GLY A 348 6.46 -6.39 -7.05
N SER A 349 5.50 -6.08 -7.91
CA SER A 349 5.55 -6.36 -9.35
C SER A 349 5.88 -5.14 -10.21
N GLY A 350 6.21 -4.01 -9.57
CA GLY A 350 6.56 -2.76 -10.20
C GLY A 350 5.46 -2.22 -11.12
N VAL A 351 5.59 -2.44 -12.42
CA VAL A 351 4.59 -1.94 -13.39
C VAL A 351 3.23 -2.63 -13.29
N TYR A 352 3.09 -3.72 -12.51
CA TYR A 352 1.86 -4.52 -12.37
C TYR A 352 1.31 -4.57 -10.94
N ASN A 353 1.56 -3.54 -10.13
CA ASN A 353 1.27 -3.54 -8.67
C ASN A 353 -0.17 -3.92 -8.33
N CYS A 354 -1.14 -3.59 -9.17
CA CYS A 354 -2.53 -4.01 -9.00
C CYS A 354 -2.80 -5.31 -9.78
N ALA A 355 -2.37 -5.34 -11.04
CA ALA A 355 -2.60 -6.45 -11.96
C ALA A 355 -2.10 -7.80 -11.44
N MET A 356 -1.04 -7.85 -10.64
CA MET A 356 -0.53 -9.12 -10.09
C MET A 356 -1.56 -9.87 -9.23
N CYS A 357 -2.50 -9.18 -8.58
CA CYS A 357 -3.56 -9.83 -7.80
C CYS A 357 -4.87 -10.00 -8.60
N HIS A 358 -5.04 -9.19 -9.64
CA HIS A 358 -6.35 -8.92 -10.24
C HIS A 358 -6.47 -9.34 -11.71
N GLY A 359 -5.36 -9.44 -12.46
CA GLY A 359 -5.38 -9.75 -13.89
C GLY A 359 -5.81 -11.18 -14.21
N GLU A 360 -6.39 -11.41 -15.39
CA GLU A 360 -6.92 -12.69 -15.89
C GLU A 360 -6.36 -13.11 -17.26
#